data_AF-A0A519MPV6-F1
#
_entry.id   AF-A0A519MPV6-F1
#
_cell.length_a   1.000
_cell.length_b   1.000
_cell.length_c   1.000
_cell.angle_alpha   90.00
_cell.angle_beta   90.00
_cell.angle_gamma   90.00
#
_symmetry.space_group_name_H-M   'P 1'
#
loop_
_entity.id
_entity.type
_entity.pdbx_description
1 polymer ?
#
loop_
_entity_poly.entity_id
_entity_poly.type
_entity_poly.pdbx_seq_one_letter_code
_entity_poly.pdbx_strand_id
1 'polypeptide(L)' 'YPEMLIGSKADLETANYLIKEILFVEESRGKELHYHIDERGQVWLNLDYTATYPGGRFMSEEILGALTFN' A
#
# COMPACT_ATOMS: atom_id res chain seq x y z
N TYR A 1 1.61 8.77 1.82
CA TYR A 1 0.80 7.55 1.67
C TYR A 1 1.66 6.37 2.06
N PRO A 2 1.19 5.48 2.94
CA PRO A 2 1.97 4.29 3.29
C PRO A 2 2.05 3.38 2.07
N GLU A 3 3.25 3.25 1.51
CA GLU A 3 3.54 2.38 0.37
C GLU A 3 4.74 1.50 0.71
N MET A 4 4.79 0.31 0.12
CA MET A 4 5.86 -0.66 0.31
C MET A 4 6.44 -1.05 -1.03
N LEU A 5 7.74 -0.84 -1.20
CA LEU A 5 8.49 -1.35 -2.36
C LEU A 5 8.50 -2.88 -2.30
N ILE A 6 7.93 -3.53 -3.32
CA ILE A 6 7.89 -5.00 -3.41
C ILE A 6 8.79 -5.56 -4.50
N GLY A 7 9.28 -4.73 -5.41
CA GLY A 7 10.25 -5.13 -6.44
C GLY A 7 9.64 -5.21 -7.82
N SER A 8 9.51 -6.40 -8.38
CA SER A 8 9.07 -6.62 -9.76
C SER A 8 7.59 -6.99 -9.88
N LYS A 9 7.09 -7.11 -11.11
CA LYS A 9 5.74 -7.63 -11.36
C LYS A 9 5.59 -9.10 -10.92
N ALA A 10 6.65 -9.90 -10.96
CA ALA A 10 6.61 -11.27 -10.45
C ALA A 10 6.44 -11.31 -8.92
N ASP A 11 7.05 -10.35 -8.22
CA ASP A 11 6.89 -10.20 -6.78
C ASP A 11 5.48 -9.74 -6.43
N LEU A 12 4.85 -8.91 -7.28
CA LEU A 12 3.44 -8.54 -7.14
C LEU A 12 2.49 -9.74 -7.26
N GLU A 13 2.70 -10.63 -8.23
CA GLU A 13 1.89 -11.86 -8.35
C GLU A 13 2.05 -12.76 -7.12
N THR A 14 3.28 -12.88 -6.63
CA THR A 14 3.58 -13.63 -5.41
C THR A 14 2.88 -13.02 -4.19
N ALA A 15 2.96 -11.69 -4.03
CA ALA A 15 2.28 -10.98 -2.96
C ALA A 15 0.76 -11.14 -3.06
N ASN A 16 0.18 -11.05 -4.26
CA ASN A 16 -1.24 -11.23 -4.51
C ASN A 16 -1.72 -12.62 -4.09
N TYR A 17 -0.98 -13.67 -4.48
CA TYR A 17 -1.26 -15.03 -4.06
C TYR A 17 -1.17 -15.20 -2.53
N LEU A 18 -0.08 -14.73 -1.92
CA LEU A 18 0.12 -14.85 -0.47
C LEU A 18 -1.01 -14.15 0.30
N ILE A 19 -1.39 -12.95 -0.11
CA ILE A 19 -2.45 -12.18 0.55
C ILE A 19 -3.81 -12.85 0.36
N LYS A 20 -4.15 -13.23 -0.87
CA LYS A 20 -5.50 -13.70 -1.22
C LYS A 20 -5.78 -15.16 -0.88
N GLU A 21 -4.77 -16.01 -0.93
CA GLU A 21 -4.96 -17.45 -0.85
C GLU A 21 -4.36 -18.07 0.42
N ILE A 22 -3.46 -17.37 1.13
CA ILE A 22 -2.75 -17.94 2.29
C ILE A 22 -2.99 -17.14 3.57
N LEU A 23 -2.67 -15.84 3.57
CA LEU A 23 -2.53 -15.07 4.81
C LEU A 23 -3.81 -14.37 5.24
N PHE A 24 -4.61 -13.87 4.29
CA PHE A 24 -5.74 -12.97 4.56
C PHE A 24 -6.95 -13.29 3.66
N VAL A 25 -7.28 -14.58 3.53
CA VAL A 25 -8.27 -15.08 2.56
C VAL A 25 -9.65 -14.44 2.76
N GLU A 26 -10.11 -14.31 4.00
CA GLU A 26 -11.42 -13.70 4.29
C GLU A 26 -11.36 -12.18 4.18
N GLU A 27 -10.30 -11.55 4.70
CA GLU A 27 -10.15 -10.09 4.73
C GLU A 27 -9.94 -9.48 3.34
N SER A 28 -9.30 -10.23 2.43
CA SER A 28 -9.01 -9.80 1.06
C SER A 28 -10.06 -10.27 0.03
N ARG A 29 -11.06 -11.04 0.46
CA ARG A 29 -12.13 -11.56 -0.41
C ARG A 29 -12.85 -10.40 -1.11
N GLY A 30 -12.84 -10.43 -2.44
CA GLY A 30 -13.49 -9.42 -3.28
C GLY A 30 -12.82 -8.04 -3.27
N LYS A 31 -11.65 -7.88 -2.65
CA LYS A 31 -10.89 -6.61 -2.64
C LYS A 31 -9.77 -6.64 -3.67
N GLU A 32 -9.45 -5.51 -4.27
CA GLU A 32 -8.31 -5.39 -5.18
C GLU A 32 -7.05 -4.94 -4.42
N LEU A 33 -5.88 -5.36 -4.92
CA LEU A 33 -4.61 -4.81 -4.45
C LEU A 33 -4.24 -3.62 -5.32
N HIS A 34 -4.08 -2.45 -4.69
CA HIS A 34 -3.67 -1.24 -5.37
C HIS A 34 -2.14 -1.12 -5.36
N TYR A 35 -1.55 -0.80 -6.51
CA TYR A 35 -0.11 -0.62 -6.66
C TYR A 35 0.19 0.40 -7.76
N HIS A 36 1.43 0.89 -7.81
CA HIS A 36 1.92 1.68 -8.93
C HIS A 36 3.32 1.19 -9.37
N ILE A 37 3.72 1.56 -10.59
CA ILE A 37 5.04 1.24 -11.15
C ILE A 37 5.77 2.56 -11.36
N ASP A 38 6.98 2.69 -10.82
CA ASP A 38 7.79 3.89 -10.95
C ASP A 38 8.54 3.95 -12.30
N GLU A 39 9.25 5.07 -12.53
CA GLU A 39 10.02 5.32 -13.75
C GLU A 39 11.15 4.30 -14.00
N ARG A 40 11.54 3.52 -12.98
CA ARG A 40 12.56 2.48 -13.05
C ARG A 40 11.95 1.08 -13.20
N GLY A 41 10.62 0.99 -13.28
CA GLY A 41 9.89 -0.27 -13.39
C GLY A 41 9.72 -1.00 -12.06
N GLN A 42 9.98 -0.36 -10.91
CA GLN A 42 9.77 -0.97 -9.60
C GLN A 42 8.31 -0.84 -9.18
N VAL A 43 7.79 -1.89 -8.55
CA VAL A 43 6.42 -1.98 -8.08
C VAL A 43 6.34 -1.56 -6.62
N TRP A 44 5.42 -0.64 -6.34
CA TRP A 44 5.11 -0.13 -5.03
C TRP A 44 3.67 -0.50 -4.68
N LEU A 45 3.49 -1.32 -3.64
CA LEU A 45 2.18 -1.72 -3.14
C LEU A 45 1.63 -0.61 -2.24
N ASN A 46 0.39 -0.21 -2.48
CA ASN A 46 -0.30 0.74 -1.64
C ASN A 46 -0.88 0.02 -0.41
N LEU A 47 -0.53 0.50 0.78
CA LEU A 47 -1.03 -0.02 2.07
C LEU A 47 -2.12 0.86 2.66
N ASP A 48 -2.51 1.93 1.97
CA ASP A 48 -3.56 2.83 2.41
C ASP A 48 -4.93 2.15 2.24
N TYR A 49 -5.53 1.77 3.37
CA TYR A 49 -6.87 1.17 3.46
C TYR A 49 -7.98 2.24 3.56
N THR A 50 -7.64 3.53 3.51
CA THR A 50 -8.59 4.64 3.64
C THR A 50 -8.99 5.27 2.30
N ALA A 51 -8.33 4.93 1.19
CA ALA A 51 -8.65 5.45 -0.13
C ALA A 51 -8.65 4.35 -1.21
N THR A 52 -9.66 4.35 -2.09
CA THR A 52 -9.80 3.44 -3.23
C THR A 52 -8.82 3.73 -4.39
N TYR A 53 -7.83 4.62 -4.18
CA TYR A 53 -6.81 4.97 -5.15
C TYR A 53 -5.53 5.52 -4.48
N PRO A 54 -4.32 5.26 -5.02
CA PRO A 54 -3.07 5.85 -4.54
C PRO A 54 -3.11 7.37 -4.65
N GLY A 55 -2.71 8.08 -3.58
CA GLY A 55 -2.70 9.55 -3.56
C GLY A 55 -4.04 10.23 -3.22
N GLY A 56 -5.04 9.50 -2.70
CA GLY A 56 -6.31 10.07 -2.20
C GLY A 56 -6.13 11.01 -1.01
N ARG A 57 -7.03 11.98 -0.79
CA ARG A 57 -6.82 13.10 0.14
C ARG A 57 -6.18 12.67 1.48
N PHE A 58 -4.96 13.13 1.75
CA PHE A 58 -4.25 12.88 3.01
C PHE A 58 -5.16 13.30 4.17
N MET A 59 -5.52 12.35 5.03
CA MET A 59 -6.20 12.68 6.28
C MET A 59 -5.14 13.28 7.21
N SER A 60 -4.85 14.58 7.02
CA SER A 60 -4.15 15.34 8.03
C SER A 60 -5.08 15.46 9.23
N GLU A 61 -4.96 14.57 10.20
CA GLU A 61 -5.17 15.06 11.55
C GLU A 61 -4.18 16.22 11.74
N GLU A 62 -4.72 17.38 12.09
CA GLU A 62 -3.94 18.54 12.45
C GLU A 62 -2.93 18.10 13.51
N ILE A 63 -1.62 18.21 13.22
CA ILE A 63 -0.60 17.92 14.22
C ILE A 63 -0.72 18.99 15.31
N LEU A 64 -1.43 18.67 16.40
CA LEU A 64 -1.65 19.56 17.54
C LEU A 64 -0.39 19.83 18.37
N GLY A 65 0.75 19.23 18.00
CA GLY A 65 2.06 19.56 18.56
C GLY A 65 3.16 18.60 18.11
N ALA A 66 4.35 19.15 17.83
CA ALA A 66 5.58 18.39 17.60
C ALA A 66 6.60 18.73 18.70
N LEU A 67 7.18 17.72 19.36
CA LEU A 67 8.31 17.91 20.27
C LEU A 67 9.60 17.77 19.47
N THR A 68 10.25 18.89 19.20
CA THR A 68 11.60 18.92 18.62
C THR A 68 12.62 19.11 19.74
N PHE A 69 13.58 18.21 19.84
CA PHE A 69 14.75 18.38 20.72
C PHE A 69 15.86 19.09 19.93
N ASN A 70 16.37 20.19 20.47
CA ASN A 70 17.55 20.92 19.95
C ASN A 70 18.84 20.19 20.30
#